data_AF-A0A914G405-F1
#
_entry.id   AF-A0A914G405-F1
#
_cell.length_a   1.000
_cell.length_b   1.000
_cell.length_c   1.000
_cell.angle_alpha   90.00
_cell.angle_beta   90.00
_cell.angle_gamma   90.00
#
_symmetry.space_group_name_H-M   'P 1'
#
loop_
_entity.id
_entity.type
_entity.pdbx_description
1 polymer ?
#
loop_
_entity_poly.entity_id
_entity_poly.type
_entity_poly.pdbx_seq_one_letter_code
_entity_poly.pdbx_strand_id
1 'polypeptide(L)'
;MMLLFILLLSNARFGDSFWSEDLFHNYLIRLLTSWAAVYDIYYLDPQTKKPDETSDEFASRIQILIANAIQKPAALFDGSVWYKPAERQKYRSALQEKCAWEVSSVMPLAEKERKKVTFGFT
;
A
#
# COMPACT_ATOMS: atom_id res chain seq x y z
N MET A 1 10.27 24.37 20.33
CA MET A 1 9.92 24.05 18.93
C MET A 1 9.14 22.75 18.92
N MET A 2 7.87 22.80 18.54
CA MET A 2 6.99 21.63 18.48
C MET A 2 7.10 21.03 17.07
N LEU A 3 7.93 20.01 16.89
CA LEU A 3 8.13 19.35 15.59
C LEU A 3 6.92 18.45 15.30
N LEU A 4 6.15 18.76 14.25
CA LEU A 4 5.02 17.93 13.82
C LEU A 4 5.51 16.58 13.29
N PHE A 5 4.74 15.52 13.57
CA PHE A 5 5.02 14.19 13.03
C PHE A 5 4.27 14.05 11.70
N ILE A 6 5.03 13.90 10.60
CA ILE A 6 4.49 13.77 9.25
C ILE A 6 4.46 12.29 8.88
N LEU A 7 3.30 11.79 8.49
CA LEU A 7 3.14 10.45 7.93
C LEU A 7 2.89 10.55 6.43
N LEU A 8 3.60 9.73 5.67
CA LEU A 8 3.44 9.59 4.24
C LEU A 8 2.91 8.19 3.96
N LEU A 9 1.69 8.09 3.46
CA LEU A 9 1.10 6.83 3.05
C LEU A 9 1.18 6.72 1.52
N SER A 10 1.90 5.70 1.04
CA SER A 10 1.93 5.37 -0.39
C SER A 10 0.75 4.50 -0.77
N ASN A 11 0.18 4.77 -1.94
CA ASN A 11 -0.86 3.93 -2.50
C ASN A 11 -0.24 2.82 -3.36
N ALA A 12 -0.42 1.56 -2.96
CA ALA A 12 0.13 0.39 -3.63
C ALA A 12 -0.36 0.22 -5.08
N ARG A 13 -1.45 0.90 -5.48
CA ARG A 13 -1.95 0.89 -6.87
C ARG A 13 -1.01 1.60 -7.84
N PHE A 14 -0.30 2.63 -7.37
CA PHE A 14 0.60 3.45 -8.20
C PHE A 14 2.07 3.10 -7.99
N GLY A 15 2.39 2.37 -6.92
CA GLY A 15 3.72 1.83 -6.67
C GLY A 15 3.91 0.49 -7.37
N ASP A 16 4.42 0.50 -8.61
CA ASP A 16 4.94 -0.71 -9.24
C ASP A 16 6.33 -1.03 -8.66
N SER A 17 6.35 -1.53 -7.42
CA SER A 17 7.59 -1.99 -6.76
C SER A 17 7.97 -3.42 -7.15
N PHE A 18 7.38 -3.98 -8.21
CA PHE A 18 7.70 -5.34 -8.64
C PHE A 18 8.91 -5.34 -9.57
N TRP A 19 10.10 -5.29 -8.98
CA TRP A 19 11.39 -5.52 -9.66
C TRP A 19 11.58 -7.01 -9.97
N SER A 20 10.71 -7.57 -10.80
CA SER A 20 10.74 -8.97 -11.23
C SER A 20 10.15 -9.08 -12.63
N GLU A 21 10.60 -8.21 -13.53
CA GLU A 21 10.40 -8.38 -14.96
C GLU A 21 11.72 -8.85 -15.59
N ASP A 22 11.67 -9.87 -16.44
CA ASP A 22 12.85 -10.41 -17.13
C ASP A 22 13.44 -9.41 -18.16
N LEU A 23 12.64 -8.44 -18.59
CA LEU A 23 12.99 -7.45 -19.62
C LEU A 23 13.14 -6.05 -19.03
N PHE A 24 14.37 -5.68 -18.71
CA PHE A 24 14.74 -4.38 -18.12
C PHE A 24 14.21 -3.16 -18.90
N HIS A 25 14.09 -3.24 -20.23
CA HIS A 25 13.67 -2.13 -21.08
C HIS A 25 12.20 -1.72 -20.86
N ASN A 26 11.30 -2.68 -20.65
CA ASN A 26 9.88 -2.40 -20.41
C ASN A 26 9.70 -1.73 -19.05
N TYR A 27 10.40 -2.25 -18.03
CA TYR A 27 10.47 -1.65 -16.70
C TYR A 27 11.00 -0.20 -16.76
N LEU A 28 12.08 0.04 -17.52
CA LEU A 28 12.67 1.37 -17.68
C LEU A 28 11.69 2.37 -18.31
N ILE A 29 10.96 1.98 -19.37
CA ILE A 29 9.96 2.85 -20.00
C ILE A 29 8.81 3.15 -19.04
N ARG A 30 8.41 2.17 -18.22
CA ARG A 30 7.36 2.33 -17.20
C ARG A 30 7.78 3.30 -16.10
N LEU A 31 9.02 3.20 -15.63
CA LEU A 31 9.61 4.17 -14.70
C LEU A 31 9.65 5.58 -15.32
N LEU A 32 10.11 5.68 -16.57
CA LEU A 32 10.21 6.95 -17.28
C LEU A 32 8.85 7.58 -17.63
N THR A 33 7.74 6.85 -17.51
CA THR A 33 6.39 7.35 -17.78
C THR A 33 5.54 7.47 -16.51
N SER A 34 5.98 6.90 -15.39
CA SER A 34 5.27 6.91 -14.09
C SER A 34 5.93 7.89 -13.10
N TRP A 35 5.81 9.20 -13.34
CA TRP A 35 6.47 10.24 -12.53
C TRP A 35 5.58 10.82 -11.41
N ALA A 36 4.30 10.45 -11.36
CA ALA A 36 3.35 10.95 -10.38
C ALA A 36 3.05 9.87 -9.34
N ALA A 37 3.78 9.89 -8.23
CA ALA A 37 3.44 9.09 -7.06
C ALA A 37 2.46 9.87 -6.18
N VAL A 38 1.26 9.32 -5.99
CA VAL A 38 0.25 9.90 -5.10
C VAL A 38 0.53 9.43 -3.67
N TYR A 39 0.76 10.39 -2.78
CA TYR A 39 0.95 10.15 -1.35
C TYR A 39 -0.15 10.84 -0.56
N ASP A 40 -0.74 10.10 0.37
CA ASP A 40 -1.64 10.68 1.37
C ASP A 40 -0.80 11.19 2.55
N ILE A 41 -0.89 12.48 2.84
CA ILE A 41 -0.11 13.14 3.89
C ILE A 41 -0.99 13.31 5.11
N TYR A 42 -0.54 12.78 6.26
CA TYR A 42 -1.22 12.96 7.54
C TYR A 42 -0.31 13.70 8.53
N TYR A 43 -0.88 14.73 9.18
CA TYR A 43 -0.22 15.48 10.23
C TYR A 43 -0.71 14.98 11.59
N LEU A 44 0.19 14.49 12.42
CA LEU A 44 -0.10 14.07 13.79
C LEU A 44 0.63 14.96 14.79
N ASP A 45 0.03 15.06 15.97
CA ASP A 45 0.64 15.73 17.10
C ASP A 45 1.97 15.06 17.48
N PRO A 46 3.01 15.85 17.80
CA PRO A 46 4.29 15.32 18.23
C PRO A 46 4.13 14.36 19.41
N GLN A 47 4.66 13.15 19.26
CA GLN A 47 4.70 12.18 20.35
C GLN A 47 6.12 12.09 20.89
N THR A 48 6.27 12.33 22.19
CA THR A 48 7.54 12.11 22.91
C THR A 48 7.48 10.82 23.70
N LYS A 49 8.64 10.17 23.85
CA LYS A 49 8.79 9.01 24.71
C LYS A 49 8.61 9.44 26.18
N LYS A 50 7.79 8.72 26.94
CA LYS A 50 7.62 8.98 28.37
C LYS A 50 8.82 8.42 29.16
N PRO A 51 9.16 9.00 30.33
CA PRO A 51 10.33 8.57 31.12
C PRO A 51 10.23 7.11 31.61
N ASP A 52 9.02 6.63 31.90
CA ASP A 52 8.75 5.25 32.38
C ASP A 52 8.44 4.23 31.27
N GLU A 53 8.49 4.64 29.99
CA GLU A 53 8.07 3.78 28.87
C GLU A 53 9.28 3.11 28.20
N THR A 54 9.16 1.83 27.84
CA THR A 54 10.17 1.11 27.07
C THR A 54 10.14 1.54 25.60
N SER A 55 11.23 1.35 24.85
CA SER A 55 11.25 1.69 23.41
C SER A 55 10.17 0.95 22.63
N ASP A 56 9.88 -0.30 23.00
CA ASP A 56 8.88 -1.13 22.32
C ASP A 56 7.45 -0.67 22.62
N GLU A 57 7.17 -0.33 23.88
CA GLU A 57 5.86 0.22 24.30
C GLU A 57 5.57 1.55 23.59
N PHE A 58 6.58 2.40 23.46
CA PHE A 58 6.50 3.64 22.70
C PHE A 58 6.18 3.39 21.22
N ALA A 59 6.86 2.42 20.60
CA ALA A 59 6.61 2.05 19.20
C ALA A 59 5.19 1.50 19.01
N SER A 60 4.72 0.62 19.90
CA SER A 60 3.35 0.09 19.86
C SER A 60 2.30 1.19 20.02
N ARG A 61 2.53 2.16 20.91
CA ARG A 61 1.63 3.31 21.08
C ARG A 61 1.56 4.18 19.83
N ILE A 62 2.70 4.52 19.24
CA ILE A 62 2.72 5.27 17.97
C ILE A 62 2.02 4.49 16.87
N GLN A 63 2.25 3.18 16.81
CA GLN A 63 1.61 2.34 15.81
C GLN A 63 0.08 2.37 15.93
N ILE A 64 -0.46 2.34 17.15
CA ILE A 64 -1.90 2.47 17.40
C ILE A 64 -2.41 3.86 16.99
N LEU A 65 -1.66 4.93 17.28
CA LEU A 65 -2.02 6.29 16.85
C LEU A 65 -2.08 6.43 15.33
N ILE A 66 -1.10 5.87 14.62
CA ILE A 66 -1.06 5.86 13.15
C ILE A 66 -2.23 5.04 12.58
N ALA A 67 -2.47 3.86 13.15
CA ALA A 67 -3.57 2.97 12.77
C ALA A 67 -4.93 3.68 12.89
N ASN A 68 -5.15 4.41 13.98
CA ASN A 68 -6.36 5.20 14.20
C ASN A 68 -6.48 6.35 13.20
N ALA A 69 -5.38 7.06 12.91
CA ALA A 69 -5.38 8.16 11.94
C ALA A 69 -5.73 7.69 10.51
N ILE A 70 -5.27 6.51 10.11
CA ILE A 70 -5.46 5.94 8.78
C ILE A 70 -6.72 5.03 8.72
N GLN A 71 -7.41 4.83 9.86
CA GLN A 71 -8.53 3.88 10.00
C GLN A 71 -8.18 2.46 9.52
N LYS A 72 -6.93 2.04 9.76
CA LYS A 72 -6.43 0.70 9.43
C LYS A 72 -6.13 -0.06 10.72
N PRO A 73 -6.31 -1.39 10.75
CA PRO A 73 -5.97 -2.17 11.93
C PRO A 73 -4.46 -2.08 12.20
N ALA A 74 -4.09 -1.85 13.46
CA ALA A 74 -2.70 -1.89 13.88
C ALA A 74 -2.16 -3.32 13.71
N ALA A 75 -1.20 -3.50 12.81
CA ALA A 75 -0.63 -4.80 12.52
C ALA A 75 0.47 -5.15 13.53
N LEU A 76 0.23 -6.14 14.40
CA LEU A 76 1.29 -6.65 15.26
C LEU A 76 2.46 -7.15 14.40
N PHE A 77 3.68 -6.69 14.71
CA PHE A 77 4.87 -7.14 14.00
C PHE A 77 5.26 -8.55 14.47
N ASP A 78 4.84 -9.57 13.73
CA ASP A 78 5.16 -10.99 14.03
C ASP A 78 6.51 -11.43 13.40
N GLY A 79 7.05 -10.67 12.43
CA GLY A 79 8.31 -10.99 11.73
C GLY A 79 8.28 -12.29 10.90
N SER A 80 7.26 -13.12 11.08
CA SER A 80 7.07 -14.44 10.48
C SER A 80 7.10 -14.43 8.95
N VAL A 81 6.52 -13.40 8.33
CA VAL A 81 6.59 -13.14 6.89
C VAL A 81 8.04 -12.97 6.41
N TRP A 82 8.96 -12.45 7.23
CA TRP A 82 10.36 -12.26 6.80
C TRP A 82 11.17 -13.55 6.93
N TYR A 83 11.00 -14.28 8.04
CA TYR A 83 11.86 -15.42 8.37
C TYR A 83 11.37 -16.75 7.78
N LYS A 84 10.06 -16.89 7.48
CA LYS A 84 9.47 -18.15 7.03
C LYS A 84 9.07 -18.12 5.55
N PRO A 85 9.81 -18.77 4.64
CA PRO A 85 9.50 -18.75 3.21
C PRO A 85 8.15 -19.38 2.86
N ALA A 86 7.70 -20.38 3.63
CA ALA A 86 6.41 -21.02 3.42
C ALA A 86 5.22 -20.09 3.69
N GLU A 87 5.31 -19.22 4.71
CA GLU A 87 4.24 -18.25 5.01
C GLU A 87 4.22 -17.12 3.98
N ARG A 88 5.38 -16.67 3.49
CA ARG A 88 5.46 -15.71 2.36
C ARG A 88 4.70 -16.20 1.14
N GLN A 89 4.90 -17.47 0.78
CA GLN A 89 4.28 -18.03 -0.42
C GLN A 89 2.76 -18.08 -0.28
N LYS A 90 2.25 -18.49 0.89
CA LYS A 90 0.81 -18.47 1.19
C LYS A 90 0.22 -17.06 1.11
N TYR A 91 0.93 -16.08 1.67
CA TYR A 91 0.49 -14.67 1.63
C TYR A 91 0.43 -14.14 0.20
N ARG A 92 1.46 -14.45 -0.61
CA ARG A 92 1.53 -14.07 -2.03
C ARG A 92 0.40 -14.69 -2.83
N SER A 93 0.15 -16.00 -2.70
CA SER A 93 -0.91 -16.67 -3.44
C SER A 93 -2.30 -16.13 -3.06
N ALA A 94 -2.54 -15.88 -1.77
CA ALA A 94 -3.79 -15.27 -1.32
C ALA A 94 -3.99 -13.85 -1.85
N LEU A 95 -2.92 -13.05 -1.94
CA LEU A 95 -2.98 -11.71 -2.54
C LEU A 95 -3.27 -11.77 -4.05
N GLN A 96 -2.63 -12.71 -4.75
CA GLN A 96 -2.84 -12.91 -6.19
C GLN A 96 -4.28 -13.33 -6.49
N GLU A 97 -4.83 -14.26 -5.71
CA GLU A 97 -6.24 -14.64 -5.81
C GLU A 97 -7.17 -13.46 -5.52
N LYS A 98 -6.81 -12.63 -4.53
CA LYS A 98 -7.54 -11.39 -4.23
C LYS A 98 -7.58 -10.41 -5.41
N CYS A 99 -6.41 -10.07 -5.94
CA CYS A 99 -6.33 -9.19 -7.10
C CYS A 99 -7.03 -9.79 -8.32
N ALA A 100 -6.95 -11.11 -8.52
CA ALA A 100 -7.59 -11.79 -9.64
C ALA A 100 -9.11 -11.72 -9.58
N TRP A 101 -9.74 -11.92 -8.40
CA TRP A 101 -11.19 -11.76 -8.27
C TRP A 101 -11.62 -10.32 -8.52
N GLU A 102 -10.86 -9.35 -8.02
CA GLU A 102 -11.23 -7.94 -8.11
C GLU A 102 -11.15 -7.47 -9.56
N VAL A 103 -10.07 -7.81 -10.26
CA VAL A 103 -9.93 -7.56 -11.71
C VAL A 103 -11.05 -8.25 -12.49
N SER A 104 -11.35 -9.52 -12.20
CA SER A 104 -12.45 -10.26 -12.86
C SER A 104 -13.82 -9.62 -12.62
N SER A 105 -14.05 -9.01 -11.46
CA SER A 105 -15.31 -8.32 -11.16
C SER A 105 -15.45 -6.97 -11.86
N VAL A 106 -14.34 -6.26 -12.06
CA VAL A 106 -14.31 -4.91 -12.63
C VAL A 106 -14.20 -4.93 -14.16
N MET A 107 -13.56 -5.95 -14.74
CA MET A 107 -13.32 -6.06 -16.18
C MET A 107 -14.61 -6.13 -17.04
N PRO A 108 -15.68 -6.88 -16.66
CA PRO A 108 -16.96 -6.89 -17.39
C PRO A 108 -17.67 -5.53 -17.36
N LEU A 109 -17.51 -4.77 -16.27
CA LEU A 109 -18.07 -3.43 -16.12
C LEU A 109 -17.35 -2.45 -17.04
N ALA A 110 -16.01 -2.51 -17.11
CA ALA A 110 -15.21 -1.69 -18.01
C ALA A 110 -15.53 -1.96 -19.49
N GLU A 111 -15.75 -3.22 -19.88
CA GLU A 111 -16.16 -3.61 -21.24
C GLU A 111 -17.54 -3.01 -21.61
N LYS A 112 -18.50 -3.03 -20.69
CA LYS A 112 -19.87 -2.52 -20.89
C LYS A 112 -19.89 -0.99 -21.00
N GLU A 113 -19.11 -0.30 -20.17
CA GLU A 113 -18.97 1.16 -20.23
C GLU A 113 -18.21 1.60 -21.49
N ARG A 114 -17.17 0.87 -21.92
CA ARG A 114 -16.51 1.10 -23.22
C ARG A 114 -17.53 1.04 -24.37
N LYS A 115 -18.35 -0.02 -24.44
CA LYS A 115 -19.34 -0.19 -25.51
C LYS A 115 -20.41 0.90 -25.47
N LYS A 116 -20.86 1.37 -24.31
CA LYS A 116 -21.80 2.51 -24.23
C LYS A 116 -21.20 3.81 -24.79
N VAL A 117 -19.92 4.08 -24.52
CA VAL A 117 -19.26 5.30 -25.02
C VAL A 117 -19.08 5.24 -26.54
N THR A 118 -18.78 4.08 -27.12
CA THR A 118 -18.66 3.95 -28.59
C THR A 118 -20.01 3.96 -29.32
N PHE A 119 -21.09 3.53 -28.68
CA PHE A 119 -22.44 3.54 -29.25
C PHE A 119 -23.21 4.86 -29.04
N GLY A 120 -22.67 5.82 -28.28
CA GLY A 120 -23.27 7.14 -28.04
C GLY A 120 -22.80 8.26 -28.95
N PHE A 121 -22.05 7.95 -30.02
CA PHE A 121 -21.45 8.93 -30.94
C PHE A 121 -21.95 8.83 -32.40
N THR A 122 -23.10 8.20 -32.62
CA THR A 122 -23.84 8.20 -33.91
C THR A 122 -25.27 8.65 -33.70
#